data_AF-A0A183NYV9-F1
#
_entry.id   AF-A0A183NYV9-F1
#
_cell.length_a   1.000
_cell.length_b   1.000
_cell.length_c   1.000
_cell.angle_alpha   90.00
_cell.angle_beta   90.00
_cell.angle_gamma   90.00
#
_symmetry.space_group_name_H-M   'P 1'
#
loop_
_entity.id
_entity.type
_entity.pdbx_description
1 polymer ?
#
loop_
_entity_poly.entity_id
_entity_poly.type
_entity_poly.pdbx_seq_one_letter_code
_entity_poly.pdbx_strand_id
1 'polypeptide(L)'
;MEGKVSKIGLEVPLCNYVASDKIWRDNCVKEASASKAWSKNWSFLTLTPRELLKDEIHELIDPNRKPVEIPQYLRVAEAVPISAYIKVEPSPKPIPQTTSRMIGWRSGLPQYKLDKYEVARRPQGSLLKRFNWPIEALY
;
A
#
# COMPACT_ATOMS: atom_id res chain seq x y z
N MET A 1 33.76 -11.00 75.08
CA MET A 1 34.39 -11.55 73.86
C MET A 1 33.27 -11.91 72.91
N GLU A 2 33.08 -11.08 71.88
CA GLU A 2 31.99 -11.18 70.91
C GLU A 2 32.28 -12.32 69.91
N GLY A 3 31.41 -13.32 69.87
CA GLY A 3 31.43 -14.35 68.83
C GLY A 3 30.51 -13.94 67.69
N LYS A 4 31.07 -13.45 66.58
CA LYS A 4 30.32 -13.25 65.32
C LYS A 4 29.88 -14.60 64.77
N VAL A 5 28.59 -14.90 64.88
CA VAL A 5 27.96 -16.02 64.17
C VAL A 5 27.77 -15.58 62.71
N SER A 6 28.63 -16.09 61.82
CA SER A 6 28.48 -15.97 60.38
C SER A 6 27.24 -16.75 59.94
N LYS A 7 26.16 -16.03 59.56
CA LYS A 7 25.02 -16.64 58.87
C LYS A 7 25.45 -17.00 57.45
N ILE A 8 25.95 -18.22 57.27
CA ILE A 8 26.08 -18.85 55.96
C ILE A 8 24.71 -19.48 55.68
N GLY A 9 23.79 -18.69 55.13
CA GLY A 9 22.55 -19.19 54.55
C GLY A 9 22.72 -19.19 53.04
N LEU A 10 22.65 -20.38 52.43
CA LEU A 10 22.86 -20.62 51.00
C LEU A 10 22.17 -19.57 50.13
N GLU A 11 22.94 -18.90 49.27
CA GLU A 11 22.40 -18.27 48.07
C GLU A 11 21.71 -19.36 47.25
N VAL A 12 20.38 -19.37 47.24
CA VAL A 12 19.63 -20.22 46.32
C VAL A 12 19.97 -19.72 44.92
N PRO A 13 20.60 -20.53 44.04
CA PRO A 13 20.99 -20.08 42.73
C PRO A 13 19.75 -19.55 41.98
N LEU A 14 19.90 -18.37 41.37
CA LEU A 14 18.84 -17.59 40.72
C LEU A 14 18.06 -18.33 39.61
N CYS A 15 18.43 -19.56 39.30
CA CYS A 15 17.81 -20.42 38.30
C CYS A 15 17.90 -21.89 38.74
N ASN A 16 16.80 -22.42 39.28
CA ASN A 16 16.66 -23.85 39.46
C ASN A 16 16.46 -24.50 38.09
N TYR A 17 17.53 -25.06 37.52
CA TYR A 17 17.50 -25.71 36.20
C TYR A 17 16.41 -26.78 36.08
N VAL A 18 16.11 -27.51 37.15
CA VAL A 18 15.02 -28.51 37.18
C VAL A 18 13.65 -27.84 37.04
N ALA A 19 13.46 -26.69 37.69
CA ALA A 19 12.22 -25.92 37.55
C ALA A 19 12.09 -25.33 36.13
N SER A 20 13.18 -24.82 35.57
CA SER A 20 13.22 -24.32 34.18
C SER A 20 12.89 -25.42 33.16
N ASP A 21 13.49 -26.60 33.30
CA ASP A 21 13.24 -27.77 32.45
C ASP A 21 11.78 -28.26 32.57
N LYS A 22 11.21 -28.23 33.78
CA LYS A 22 9.79 -28.55 33.99
C LYS A 22 8.86 -27.54 33.30
N ILE A 23 9.11 -26.24 33.46
CA ILE A 23 8.33 -25.17 32.81
C ILE A 23 8.38 -25.31 31.28
N TRP A 24 9.58 -25.59 30.74
CA TRP A 24 9.74 -25.80 29.31
C TRP A 24 8.91 -26.98 28.81
N ARG A 25 9.00 -28.14 29.49
CA ARG A 25 8.18 -29.33 29.15
C ARG A 25 6.69 -29.04 29.22
N ASP A 26 6.24 -28.37 30.29
CA ASP A 26 4.82 -28.03 30.47
C ASP A 26 4.32 -27.11 29.34
N ASN A 27 5.15 -26.16 28.90
CA ASN A 27 4.82 -25.29 27.77
C ASN A 27 4.76 -26.07 26.46
N CYS A 28 5.70 -26.98 26.19
CA CYS A 28 5.65 -27.83 25.00
C CYS A 28 4.37 -28.69 24.96
N VAL A 29 3.96 -29.25 26.10
CA VAL A 29 2.70 -30.02 26.21
C VAL A 29 1.48 -29.14 25.97
N LYS A 30 1.45 -27.94 26.56
CA LYS A 30 0.38 -26.96 26.36
C LYS A 30 0.28 -26.53 24.90
N GLU A 31 1.40 -26.20 24.27
CA GLU A 31 1.44 -25.81 22.86
C GLU A 31 0.95 -26.95 21.95
N ALA A 32 1.41 -28.17 22.17
CA ALA A 32 0.94 -29.33 21.42
C ALA A 32 -0.57 -29.57 21.59
N SER A 33 -1.10 -29.36 22.80
CA SER A 33 -2.55 -29.46 23.06
C SER A 33 -3.33 -28.32 22.39
N ALA A 34 -2.80 -27.10 22.43
CA ALA A 34 -3.40 -25.91 21.85
C ALA A 34 -3.43 -25.99 20.32
N SER A 35 -2.36 -26.45 19.68
CA SER A 35 -2.29 -26.67 18.23
C SER A 35 -3.33 -27.69 17.76
N LYS A 36 -3.51 -28.81 18.49
CA LYS A 36 -4.55 -29.80 18.18
C LYS A 36 -5.97 -29.24 18.37
N ALA A 37 -6.18 -28.45 19.41
CA ALA A 37 -7.47 -27.81 19.69
C ALA A 37 -7.74 -26.58 18.79
N TRP A 38 -6.72 -26.04 18.13
CA TRP A 38 -6.79 -24.77 17.40
C TRP A 38 -7.84 -24.80 16.31
N SER A 39 -7.80 -25.82 15.44
CA SER A 39 -8.77 -25.97 14.36
C SER A 39 -10.21 -26.04 14.86
N LYS A 40 -10.46 -26.74 15.98
CA LYS A 40 -11.80 -26.85 16.57
C LYS A 40 -12.28 -25.52 17.15
N ASN A 41 -11.43 -24.80 17.87
CA ASN A 41 -11.81 -23.58 18.58
C ASN A 41 -11.84 -22.35 17.67
N TRP A 42 -11.01 -22.33 16.62
CA TRP A 42 -10.79 -21.18 15.74
C TRP A 42 -11.16 -21.46 14.28
N SER A 43 -11.87 -22.55 13.99
CA SER A 43 -12.40 -22.86 12.65
C SER A 43 -13.21 -21.69 12.08
N PHE A 44 -13.87 -20.91 12.93
CA PHE A 44 -14.63 -19.74 12.49
C PHE A 44 -13.79 -18.67 11.77
N LEU A 45 -12.46 -18.62 11.98
CA LEU A 45 -11.57 -17.71 11.25
C LEU A 45 -11.36 -18.12 9.79
N THR A 46 -11.70 -19.35 9.43
CA THR A 46 -11.59 -19.86 8.05
C THR A 46 -12.88 -19.71 7.26
N LEU A 47 -14.00 -19.52 7.95
CA LEU A 47 -15.33 -19.43 7.34
C LEU A 47 -15.64 -18.00 6.92
N THR A 48 -16.41 -17.85 5.85
CA THR A 48 -16.90 -16.53 5.45
C THR A 48 -17.99 -16.05 6.43
N PRO A 49 -18.18 -14.72 6.61
CA PRO A 49 -19.24 -14.19 7.48
C PRO A 49 -20.64 -14.72 7.12
N ARG A 50 -20.89 -14.98 5.83
CA ARG A 50 -22.14 -15.58 5.36
C ARG A 50 -22.32 -17.01 5.83
N GLU A 51 -21.25 -17.79 5.91
CA GLU A 51 -21.28 -19.19 6.35
C GLU A 51 -21.47 -19.33 7.86
N LEU A 52 -20.83 -18.44 8.61
CA LEU A 52 -20.97 -18.38 10.07
C LEU A 52 -22.39 -18.04 10.51
N LEU A 53 -23.02 -17.10 9.80
CA LEU A 53 -24.33 -16.58 10.17
C LEU A 53 -25.48 -17.28 9.43
N LYS A 54 -25.25 -18.40 8.72
CA LYS A 54 -26.30 -19.06 7.90
C LYS A 54 -27.62 -19.25 8.65
N ASP A 55 -27.54 -19.70 9.90
CA ASP A 55 -28.69 -20.05 10.73
C ASP A 55 -29.31 -18.83 11.44
N GLU A 56 -28.55 -17.73 11.58
CA GLU A 56 -28.98 -16.52 12.29
C GLU A 56 -29.31 -15.36 11.33
N ILE A 57 -28.94 -15.47 10.05
CA ILE A 57 -29.11 -14.42 9.02
C ILE A 57 -30.57 -13.96 8.94
N HIS A 58 -31.52 -14.89 9.08
CA HIS A 58 -32.95 -14.60 8.98
C HIS A 58 -33.48 -13.82 10.19
N GLU A 59 -32.81 -13.92 11.34
CA GLU A 59 -33.13 -13.17 12.55
C GLU A 59 -32.43 -11.80 12.57
N LEU A 60 -31.20 -11.75 12.04
CA LEU A 60 -30.37 -10.54 11.99
C LEU A 60 -30.79 -9.55 10.89
N ILE A 61 -31.36 -10.05 9.80
CA ILE A 61 -31.85 -9.22 8.69
C ILE A 61 -33.34 -8.98 8.88
N ASP A 62 -33.69 -7.77 9.32
CA ASP A 62 -35.08 -7.32 9.33
C ASP A 62 -35.63 -7.26 7.88
N PRO A 63 -36.65 -8.07 7.53
CA PRO A 63 -37.20 -8.12 6.18
C PRO A 63 -37.88 -6.82 5.75
N ASN A 64 -38.28 -5.97 6.70
CA ASN A 64 -38.92 -4.68 6.42
C ASN A 64 -37.92 -3.52 6.33
N ARG A 65 -36.62 -3.78 6.55
CA ARG A 65 -35.60 -2.74 6.48
C ARG A 65 -35.42 -2.27 5.03
N LYS A 66 -35.71 -0.99 4.79
CA LYS A 66 -35.48 -0.37 3.48
C LYS A 66 -33.98 -0.39 3.17
N PRO A 67 -33.58 -0.71 1.92
CA PRO A 67 -32.19 -0.60 1.50
C PRO A 67 -31.72 0.84 1.68
N VAL A 68 -30.47 1.01 2.09
CA VAL A 68 -29.88 2.35 2.24
C VAL A 68 -29.76 2.98 0.86
N GLU A 69 -30.48 4.06 0.62
CA GLU A 69 -30.33 4.84 -0.60
C GLU A 69 -28.97 5.53 -0.59
N ILE A 70 -28.10 5.15 -1.51
CA ILE A 70 -26.78 5.75 -1.65
C ILE A 70 -26.96 7.09 -2.36
N PRO A 71 -26.60 8.23 -1.74
CA PRO A 71 -26.63 9.54 -2.38
C PRO A 71 -25.81 9.57 -3.66
N GLN A 72 -26.24 10.33 -4.66
CA GLN A 72 -25.63 10.33 -6.00
C GLN A 72 -24.11 10.60 -5.98
N TYR A 73 -23.63 11.46 -5.08
CA TYR A 73 -22.22 11.80 -4.95
C TYR A 73 -21.35 10.69 -4.33
N LEU A 74 -21.96 9.70 -3.68
CA LEU A 74 -21.28 8.50 -3.13
C LEU A 74 -21.39 7.29 -4.05
N ARG A 75 -22.17 7.39 -5.13
CA ARG A 75 -22.27 6.29 -6.10
C ARG A 75 -20.97 6.22 -6.88
N VAL A 76 -20.34 5.05 -6.83
CA VAL A 76 -19.20 4.75 -7.70
C VAL A 76 -19.72 4.79 -9.14
N ALA A 77 -19.14 5.66 -9.97
CA ALA A 77 -19.44 5.68 -11.39
C ALA A 77 -19.06 4.32 -11.98
N GLU A 78 -19.96 3.72 -12.75
CA GLU A 78 -19.65 2.50 -13.48
C GLU A 78 -18.43 2.74 -14.38
N ALA A 79 -17.52 1.76 -14.38
CA ALA A 79 -16.33 1.86 -15.21
C ALA A 79 -16.76 1.87 -16.68
N VAL A 80 -16.62 3.02 -17.32
CA VAL A 80 -16.83 3.11 -18.76
C VAL A 80 -15.72 2.29 -19.43
N PRO A 81 -16.03 1.36 -20.33
CA PRO A 81 -15.01 0.55 -21.00
C PRO A 81 -14.03 1.46 -21.74
N ILE A 82 -12.77 1.03 -21.79
CA ILE A 82 -11.66 1.81 -22.37
C ILE A 82 -11.94 2.23 -23.82
N SER A 83 -12.66 1.37 -24.55
CA SER A 83 -13.09 1.60 -25.93
C SER A 83 -13.99 2.84 -26.12
N ALA A 84 -14.70 3.29 -25.08
CA ALA A 84 -15.58 4.45 -25.19
C ALA A 84 -14.80 5.77 -25.30
N TYR A 85 -13.60 5.84 -24.71
CA TYR A 85 -12.78 7.06 -24.68
C TYR A 85 -11.50 6.96 -25.51
N ILE A 86 -10.96 5.77 -25.77
CA ILE A 86 -9.85 5.58 -26.70
C ILE A 86 -10.40 5.26 -28.09
N LYS A 87 -10.55 6.30 -28.92
CA LYS A 87 -10.83 6.15 -30.35
C LYS A 87 -9.51 6.16 -31.11
N VAL A 88 -9.09 4.99 -31.59
CA VAL A 88 -7.92 4.89 -32.47
C VAL A 88 -8.37 5.23 -33.88
N GLU A 89 -8.22 6.50 -34.24
CA GLU A 89 -8.40 6.95 -35.63
C GLU A 89 -7.29 6.36 -36.52
N PRO A 90 -7.59 6.11 -37.82
CA PRO A 90 -6.57 5.64 -38.74
C PRO A 90 -5.44 6.66 -38.89
N SER A 91 -4.21 6.18 -39.12
CA SER A 91 -3.06 7.06 -39.34
C SER A 91 -3.33 8.07 -40.45
N PRO A 92 -2.97 9.35 -40.28
CA PRO A 92 -3.18 10.37 -41.29
C PRO A 92 -2.45 10.01 -42.59
N LYS A 93 -3.20 10.00 -43.70
CA LYS A 93 -2.67 9.80 -45.06
C LYS A 93 -2.58 11.17 -45.76
N PRO A 94 -1.54 11.42 -46.56
CA PRO A 94 -0.51 10.49 -47.00
C PRO A 94 0.57 10.25 -45.95
N ILE A 95 1.05 9.00 -45.89
CA ILE A 95 2.25 8.65 -45.14
C ILE A 95 3.38 9.53 -45.73
N PRO A 96 4.16 10.26 -44.92
CA PRO A 96 5.17 11.18 -45.43
C PRO A 96 6.14 10.42 -46.36
N GLN A 97 6.35 10.96 -47.57
CA GLN A 97 7.30 10.38 -48.51
C GLN A 97 8.70 10.48 -47.91
N THR A 98 9.34 9.33 -47.71
CA THR A 98 10.68 9.26 -47.16
C THR A 98 11.66 8.89 -48.26
N THR A 99 12.65 9.73 -48.51
CA THR A 99 13.79 9.41 -49.38
C THR A 99 14.84 8.52 -48.68
N SER A 100 14.71 8.27 -47.37
CA SER A 100 15.59 7.34 -46.60
C SER A 100 15.08 6.94 -45.20
N ARG A 101 13.78 6.67 -44.98
CA ARG A 101 13.25 6.27 -43.63
C ARG A 101 13.59 7.23 -42.47
N MET A 102 13.90 8.51 -42.72
CA MET A 102 14.19 9.46 -41.64
C MET A 102 12.88 9.97 -41.01
N ILE A 103 12.62 9.55 -39.77
CA ILE A 103 11.53 10.02 -38.90
C ILE A 103 11.65 11.55 -38.71
N GLY A 104 10.55 12.28 -38.52
CA GLY A 104 10.42 13.75 -38.57
C GLY A 104 11.55 14.61 -37.96
N TRP A 105 12.18 14.18 -36.85
CA TRP A 105 13.34 14.88 -36.26
C TRP A 105 14.66 14.85 -37.06
N ARG A 106 14.80 13.88 -37.98
CA ARG A 106 15.99 13.71 -38.85
C ARG A 106 15.72 14.15 -40.29
N SER A 107 14.48 14.50 -40.61
CA SER A 107 14.13 14.98 -41.94
C SER A 107 14.61 16.42 -42.11
N GLY A 108 15.43 16.69 -43.12
CA GLY A 108 15.91 18.04 -43.45
C GLY A 108 14.85 18.95 -44.06
N LEU A 109 13.63 18.45 -44.30
CA LEU A 109 12.56 19.20 -44.93
C LEU A 109 11.90 20.18 -43.94
N PRO A 110 11.73 21.46 -44.28
CA PRO A 110 11.18 22.49 -43.37
C PRO A 110 9.80 22.13 -42.80
N GLN A 111 8.95 21.48 -43.60
CA GLN A 111 7.61 21.03 -43.26
C GLN A 111 7.55 19.94 -42.17
N TYR A 112 8.67 19.27 -41.88
CA TYR A 112 8.76 18.21 -40.88
C TYR A 112 9.59 18.60 -39.64
N LYS A 113 10.07 19.86 -39.56
CA LYS A 113 10.74 20.38 -38.37
C LYS A 113 9.73 20.50 -37.22
N LEU A 114 9.90 19.65 -36.21
CA LEU A 114 9.10 19.69 -34.98
C LEU A 114 9.45 20.91 -34.10
N ASP A 115 10.69 21.39 -34.18
CA ASP A 115 11.10 22.66 -33.57
C ASP A 115 10.54 23.82 -34.40
N LYS A 116 9.27 24.15 -34.13
CA LYS A 116 8.61 25.38 -34.64
C LYS A 116 9.21 26.65 -34.04
N TYR A 117 9.94 26.51 -32.94
CA TYR A 117 10.57 27.60 -32.23
C TYR A 117 12.07 27.46 -32.47
N GLU A 118 12.66 28.39 -33.23
CA GLU A 118 14.07 28.71 -33.06
C GLU A 118 14.21 29.11 -31.59
N VAL A 119 14.66 28.19 -30.74
CA VAL A 119 14.72 28.45 -29.30
C VAL A 119 15.81 29.50 -29.09
N ALA A 120 15.43 30.77 -29.18
CA ALA A 120 16.17 31.88 -28.63
C ALA A 120 16.20 31.66 -27.12
N ARG A 121 17.11 30.80 -26.66
CA ARG A 121 17.39 30.55 -25.25
C ARG A 121 18.01 31.81 -24.69
N ARG A 122 17.17 32.78 -24.35
CA ARG A 122 17.59 33.92 -23.54
C ARG A 122 17.77 33.41 -22.10
N PRO A 123 18.86 33.74 -21.40
CA PRO A 123 19.00 33.39 -20.00
C PRO A 123 17.82 33.96 -19.22
N GLN A 124 17.20 33.14 -18.37
CA GLN A 124 15.96 33.46 -17.63
C GLN A 124 16.10 34.58 -16.58
N GLY A 125 17.28 35.22 -16.50
CA GLY A 125 17.61 36.22 -15.49
C GLY A 125 17.86 35.62 -14.09
N SER A 126 18.20 36.48 -13.13
CA SER A 126 18.37 36.08 -11.73
C SER A 126 17.01 35.83 -11.05
N LEU A 127 16.98 34.91 -10.07
CA LEU A 127 15.77 34.60 -9.29
C LEU A 127 15.20 35.85 -8.60
N LEU A 128 16.06 36.72 -8.08
CA LEU A 128 15.67 37.99 -7.47
C LEU A 128 14.82 38.84 -8.42
N LYS A 129 15.22 38.94 -9.69
CA LYS A 129 14.48 39.71 -10.71
C LYS A 129 13.15 39.06 -11.07
N ARG A 130 13.04 37.73 -10.98
CA ARG A 130 11.79 37.01 -11.26
C ARG A 130 10.75 37.19 -10.15
N PHE A 131 11.22 37.26 -8.90
CA PHE A 131 10.35 37.40 -7.73
C PHE A 131 10.24 38.84 -7.21
N ASN A 132 10.88 39.81 -7.88
CA ASN A 132 11.03 41.20 -7.41
C ASN A 132 11.51 41.26 -5.95
N TRP A 133 12.46 40.40 -5.60
CA TRP A 133 12.95 40.36 -4.22
C TRP A 133 14.00 41.44 -3.95
N PRO A 134 13.95 42.03 -2.75
CA PRO A 134 15.01 42.90 -2.27
C PRO A 134 16.34 42.15 -2.22
N ILE A 135 17.46 42.85 -2.46
CA ILE A 135 18.81 42.24 -2.45
C ILE A 135 19.15 41.74 -1.05
N GLU A 136 18.54 42.34 -0.04
CA GLU A 136 18.56 41.98 1.37
C GLU A 136 18.14 40.52 1.61
N ALA A 137 17.39 39.87 0.71
CA ALA A 137 17.02 38.46 0.83
C ALA A 137 18.20 37.48 0.64
N LEU A 138 19.36 37.97 0.20
CA LEU A 138 20.59 37.18 0.09
C LEU A 138 21.51 37.30 1.32
N TYR A 139 21.19 38.19 2.26
CA TYR A 139 21.99 38.46 3.47
C TYR A 139 21.39 37.83 4.72
#